data_AF-A0A109FBI8-F1
#
_entry.id   AF-A0A109FBI8-F1
#
_cell.length_a   1.000
_cell.length_b   1.000
_cell.length_c   1.000
_cell.angle_alpha   90.00
_cell.angle_beta   90.00
_cell.angle_gamma   90.00
#
_symmetry.space_group_name_H-M   'P 1'
#
loop_
_entity.id
_entity.type
_entity.pdbx_description
1 polymer ?
#
loop_
_entity_poly.entity_id
_entity_poly.type
_entity_poly.pdbx_seq_one_letter_code
_entity_poly.pdbx_strand_id
1 'polypeptide(L)'
;MDAFCIGRLRFLRLPPSWISLQRSSSNTPQTVNIALAIGATDDYGTDLQFDSVDRVQLRLEGSATSRSPDSAHPATVVFPFSPAQGPVHKLKLSLTFSPALLASKKPPTSLVLALSVAQAVDDTGSSSPSSSIGPIASSSTAALRSTIGEPRQPVIETWDHRRFVLMSLRSGPRILTLYMYLPTVQTAIRTVHLSNPAPPSAERQADGPNESATTIEITERPGLNNSTGQRLWDCAIGLTAFLSQYPAALEPDFPLEGLPDPELSRPPPAKRFRQDDTVSPPRPRRRLRIVELGAGCALASMVAAKLLSSGSASGAEQTAATMLATDVETTVESTLKENLRANGLAVLDWGRLSDEQLGVVLGHPRLDGRSLNGDTDARDDPALTILATDVLYNPESHPLLLATLLSLLRPTRTESSLDNHSPRRALVAYKRRTEGDDGFFPLAREAGLEVDKVWEWGEVGVWAVT
;
A
#
# COMPACT_ATOMS: atom_id res chain seq x y z
N MET A 1 18.26 -1.16 -17.58
CA MET A 1 17.52 -1.17 -16.31
C MET A 1 16.34 -2.13 -16.43
N ASP A 2 16.09 -2.93 -15.39
CA ASP A 2 14.99 -3.91 -15.29
C ASP A 2 13.67 -3.28 -14.79
N ALA A 3 13.68 -1.97 -14.52
CA ALA A 3 12.53 -1.21 -14.08
C ALA A 3 11.34 -1.27 -15.06
N PHE A 4 10.15 -1.11 -14.48
CA PHE A 4 8.86 -1.06 -15.16
C PHE A 4 7.99 0.02 -14.49
N CYS A 5 6.88 0.39 -15.13
CA CYS A 5 5.82 1.23 -14.60
C CYS A 5 4.63 0.36 -14.14
N ILE A 6 3.87 0.81 -13.15
CA ILE A 6 2.68 0.08 -12.72
C ILE A 6 1.49 0.47 -13.61
N GLY A 7 1.02 -0.50 -14.40
CA GLY A 7 -0.27 -0.39 -15.07
C GLY A 7 -1.37 -0.82 -14.12
N ARG A 8 -2.55 -0.24 -14.24
CA ARG A 8 -3.70 -0.48 -13.38
C ARG A 8 -4.81 -1.08 -14.20
N LEU A 9 -5.17 -2.33 -13.93
CA LEU A 9 -6.41 -2.89 -14.45
C LEU A 9 -7.60 -2.11 -13.86
N ARG A 10 -8.60 -1.82 -14.69
CA ARG A 10 -9.77 -1.01 -14.33
C ARG A 10 -11.05 -1.56 -14.93
N PHE A 11 -12.12 -1.41 -14.15
CA PHE A 11 -13.48 -1.40 -14.68
C PHE A 11 -13.82 0.03 -15.11
N LEU A 12 -13.69 0.32 -16.41
CA LEU A 12 -14.09 1.59 -17.03
C LEU A 12 -15.60 1.80 -16.96
N ARG A 13 -16.35 0.69 -17.07
CA ARG A 13 -17.75 0.61 -16.67
C ARG A 13 -17.84 -0.43 -15.57
N LEU A 14 -18.19 0.02 -14.37
CA LEU A 14 -18.33 -0.86 -13.22
C LEU A 14 -19.43 -1.90 -13.39
N PRO A 15 -19.29 -3.05 -12.70
CA PRO A 15 -20.45 -3.89 -12.42
C PRO A 15 -21.53 -3.07 -11.69
N PRO A 16 -22.81 -3.39 -11.92
CA PRO A 16 -23.92 -2.71 -11.26
C PRO A 16 -23.77 -2.83 -9.75
N SER A 17 -24.13 -1.77 -9.02
CA SER A 17 -24.03 -1.72 -7.55
C SER A 17 -24.86 -2.81 -6.87
N TRP A 18 -25.93 -3.24 -7.52
CA TRP A 18 -26.79 -4.34 -7.09
C TRP A 18 -27.18 -5.24 -8.27
N ILE A 19 -27.50 -6.49 -7.96
CA ILE A 19 -28.03 -7.47 -8.90
C ILE A 19 -29.39 -7.91 -8.34
N SER A 20 -30.47 -7.63 -9.08
CA SER A 20 -31.81 -8.05 -8.66
C SER A 20 -32.03 -9.50 -9.04
N LEU A 21 -32.32 -10.29 -8.02
CA LEU A 21 -32.78 -11.66 -8.18
C LEU A 21 -34.28 -11.70 -7.91
N GLN A 22 -34.99 -12.59 -8.59
CA GLN A 22 -36.41 -12.81 -8.34
C GLN A 22 -36.52 -14.04 -7.44
N ARG A 23 -37.27 -13.92 -6.34
CA ARG A 23 -37.68 -15.11 -5.59
C ARG A 23 -38.60 -15.90 -6.49
N SER A 24 -38.14 -17.07 -6.92
CA SER A 24 -38.96 -18.01 -7.66
C SER A 24 -39.17 -19.27 -6.82
N SER A 25 -40.40 -19.77 -6.80
CA SER A 25 -40.72 -21.14 -6.37
C SER A 25 -40.38 -22.16 -7.46
N SER A 26 -39.99 -21.72 -8.65
CA SER A 26 -39.58 -22.60 -9.73
C SER A 26 -38.20 -23.20 -9.47
N ASN A 27 -38.02 -24.47 -9.87
CA ASN A 27 -36.73 -25.14 -9.90
C ASN A 27 -35.83 -24.68 -11.07
N THR A 28 -36.11 -23.51 -11.67
CA THR A 28 -35.35 -23.01 -12.83
C THR A 28 -34.27 -22.04 -12.37
N PRO A 29 -32.99 -22.24 -12.77
CA PRO A 29 -31.93 -21.27 -12.49
C PRO A 29 -32.28 -19.89 -13.04
N GLN A 30 -31.87 -18.84 -12.34
CA GLN A 30 -32.03 -17.46 -12.82
C GLN A 30 -30.72 -16.99 -13.44
N THR A 31 -30.76 -16.44 -14.65
CA THR A 31 -29.59 -15.86 -15.31
C THR A 31 -29.70 -14.34 -15.38
N VAL A 32 -28.66 -13.64 -14.95
CA VAL A 32 -28.54 -12.18 -15.05
C VAL A 32 -27.37 -11.84 -15.97
N ASN A 33 -27.63 -10.97 -16.94
CA ASN A 33 -26.60 -10.48 -17.87
C ASN A 33 -26.02 -9.16 -17.36
N ILE A 34 -24.69 -9.09 -17.28
CA ILE A 34 -23.95 -7.90 -16.86
C ILE A 34 -23.02 -7.49 -18.00
N ALA A 35 -23.12 -6.23 -18.40
CA ALA A 35 -22.18 -5.62 -19.34
C ALA A 35 -21.08 -4.91 -18.54
N LEU A 36 -19.83 -5.31 -18.76
CA LEU A 36 -18.65 -4.69 -18.18
C LEU A 36 -17.84 -4.00 -19.28
N ALA A 37 -17.09 -2.98 -18.90
CA ALA A 37 -16.06 -2.41 -19.74
C ALA A 37 -14.78 -2.35 -18.93
N ILE A 38 -13.71 -2.93 -19.45
CA ILE A 38 -12.41 -3.01 -18.78
C ILE A 38 -11.36 -2.28 -19.60
N GLY A 39 -10.33 -1.80 -18.92
CA GLY A 39 -9.19 -1.12 -19.51
C GLY A 39 -7.96 -1.24 -18.63
N ALA A 40 -6.84 -0.73 -19.12
CA ALA A 40 -5.61 -0.59 -18.35
C ALA A 40 -5.14 0.87 -18.43
N THR A 41 -4.81 1.47 -17.30
CA THR A 41 -4.34 2.86 -17.23
C THR A 41 -3.05 2.98 -16.42
N ASP A 42 -2.36 4.11 -16.51
CA ASP A 42 -1.35 4.50 -15.50
C ASP A 42 -2.01 4.99 -14.19
N ASP A 43 -1.21 5.56 -13.26
CA ASP A 43 -1.68 6.17 -12.00
C ASP A 43 -2.56 7.42 -12.21
N TYR A 44 -2.41 8.10 -13.34
CA TYR A 44 -3.21 9.25 -13.75
C TYR A 44 -4.55 8.88 -14.38
N GLY A 45 -4.72 7.63 -14.77
CA GLY A 45 -5.89 7.19 -15.51
C GLY A 45 -5.77 7.43 -17.01
N THR A 46 -4.55 7.68 -17.52
CA THR A 46 -4.25 7.68 -18.96
C THR A 46 -4.28 6.24 -19.46
N ASP A 47 -5.01 5.99 -20.54
CA ASP A 47 -5.12 4.66 -21.13
C ASP A 47 -3.76 4.17 -21.66
N LEU A 48 -3.41 2.94 -21.33
CA LEU A 48 -2.20 2.28 -21.84
C LEU A 48 -2.47 1.68 -23.23
N GLN A 49 -1.56 1.93 -24.16
CA GLN A 49 -1.65 1.41 -25.53
C GLN A 49 -0.59 0.33 -25.77
N PHE A 50 -1.03 -0.91 -25.93
CA PHE A 50 -0.18 -2.07 -26.20
C PHE A 50 -0.93 -3.08 -27.07
N ASP A 51 -0.21 -4.01 -27.68
CA ASP A 51 -0.79 -4.98 -28.63
C ASP A 51 -1.76 -5.93 -27.96
N SER A 52 -1.29 -6.71 -26.97
CA SER A 52 -2.15 -7.60 -26.20
C SER A 52 -1.52 -8.11 -24.90
N VAL A 53 -2.39 -8.53 -23.99
CA VAL A 53 -2.10 -9.47 -22.90
C VAL A 53 -2.93 -10.71 -23.17
N ASP A 54 -2.26 -11.85 -23.36
CA ASP A 54 -2.91 -13.09 -23.82
C ASP A 54 -3.96 -13.61 -22.84
N ARG A 55 -3.78 -13.38 -21.53
CA ARG A 55 -4.59 -14.00 -20.49
C ARG A 55 -4.92 -13.00 -19.38
N VAL A 56 -6.02 -12.28 -19.52
CA VAL A 56 -6.64 -11.55 -18.41
C VAL A 56 -7.73 -12.43 -17.80
N GLN A 57 -7.77 -12.50 -16.48
CA GLN A 57 -8.67 -13.31 -15.69
C GLN A 57 -9.72 -12.43 -15.01
N LEU A 58 -11.00 -12.77 -15.20
CA LEU A 58 -12.12 -12.27 -14.41
C LEU A 58 -12.59 -13.38 -13.48
N ARG A 59 -12.52 -13.13 -12.17
CA ARG A 59 -12.93 -14.06 -11.13
C ARG A 59 -14.13 -13.50 -10.36
N LEU A 60 -15.13 -14.33 -10.13
CA LEU A 60 -16.24 -14.02 -9.24
C LEU A 60 -15.93 -14.55 -7.85
N GLU A 61 -15.87 -13.64 -6.89
CA GLU A 61 -15.75 -13.91 -5.47
C GLU A 61 -17.11 -13.69 -4.81
N GLY A 62 -17.49 -14.55 -3.88
CA GLY A 62 -18.75 -14.44 -3.16
C GLY A 62 -18.60 -14.91 -1.74
N SER A 63 -19.23 -14.18 -0.81
CA SER A 63 -19.37 -14.63 0.58
C SER A 63 -20.43 -15.72 0.64
N ALA A 64 -20.10 -16.90 0.15
CA ALA A 64 -20.82 -18.09 0.55
C ALA A 64 -20.40 -18.36 1.99
N THR A 65 -21.36 -18.43 2.91
CA THR A 65 -21.20 -18.99 4.26
C THR A 65 -20.89 -20.50 4.23
N SER A 66 -20.25 -20.99 3.16
CA SER A 66 -19.92 -22.37 2.89
C SER A 66 -18.72 -22.77 3.74
N ARG A 67 -19.00 -23.44 4.86
CA ARG A 67 -18.02 -24.12 5.72
C ARG A 67 -17.39 -25.37 5.08
N SER A 68 -17.44 -25.52 3.76
CA SER A 68 -16.82 -26.66 3.07
C SER A 68 -15.60 -26.20 2.26
N PRO A 69 -14.36 -26.44 2.74
CA PRO A 69 -13.14 -25.99 2.10
C PRO A 69 -12.76 -26.75 0.81
N ASP A 70 -13.41 -27.86 0.47
CA ASP A 70 -12.81 -28.83 -0.46
C ASP A 70 -13.26 -28.82 -1.94
N SER A 71 -14.12 -27.92 -2.45
CA SER A 71 -14.44 -28.00 -3.90
C SER A 71 -14.95 -26.76 -4.64
N ALA A 72 -15.15 -25.61 -4.01
CA ALA A 72 -15.65 -24.43 -4.72
C ALA A 72 -14.49 -23.62 -5.31
N HIS A 73 -13.90 -24.08 -6.41
CA HIS A 73 -13.06 -23.19 -7.22
C HIS A 73 -13.90 -21.97 -7.64
N PRO A 74 -13.42 -20.74 -7.39
CA PRO A 74 -14.17 -19.55 -7.74
C PRO A 74 -14.39 -19.50 -9.25
N ALA A 75 -15.61 -19.15 -9.66
CA ALA A 75 -15.97 -19.06 -11.07
C ALA A 75 -15.03 -18.08 -11.78
N THR A 76 -14.29 -18.58 -12.74
CA THR A 76 -13.18 -17.89 -13.38
C THR A 76 -13.34 -17.96 -14.89
N VAL A 77 -13.14 -16.82 -15.56
CA VAL A 77 -13.06 -16.72 -17.01
C VAL A 77 -11.73 -16.07 -17.39
N VAL A 78 -11.03 -16.66 -18.35
CA VAL A 78 -9.80 -16.11 -18.92
C VAL A 78 -10.08 -15.69 -20.36
N PHE A 79 -9.62 -14.51 -20.76
CA PHE A 79 -9.82 -13.97 -22.09
C PHE A 79 -8.61 -13.14 -22.53
N PRO A 80 -8.35 -13.02 -23.84
CA PRO A 80 -7.33 -12.13 -24.35
C PRO A 80 -7.76 -10.67 -24.22
N PHE A 81 -6.84 -9.79 -23.80
CA PHE A 81 -7.07 -8.36 -23.69
C PHE A 81 -6.15 -7.61 -24.65
N SER A 82 -6.72 -6.93 -25.64
CA SER A 82 -5.96 -6.20 -26.67
C SER A 82 -6.45 -4.75 -26.77
N PRO A 83 -5.70 -3.79 -26.22
CA PRO A 83 -5.96 -2.36 -26.40
C PRO A 83 -5.82 -1.88 -27.85
N ALA A 84 -5.14 -2.64 -28.72
CA ALA A 84 -5.08 -2.35 -30.16
C ALA A 84 -6.46 -2.25 -30.83
N GLN A 85 -7.48 -2.87 -30.24
CA GLN A 85 -8.88 -2.79 -30.70
C GLN A 85 -9.67 -1.63 -30.06
N GLY A 86 -8.96 -0.75 -29.35
CA GLY A 86 -9.48 0.38 -28.57
C GLY A 86 -9.16 0.22 -27.08
N PRO A 87 -9.10 1.34 -26.32
CA PRO A 87 -8.70 1.32 -24.90
C PRO A 87 -9.71 0.59 -23.99
N VAL A 88 -10.86 0.22 -24.54
CA VAL A 88 -11.99 -0.36 -23.83
C VAL A 88 -12.33 -1.73 -24.38
N HIS A 89 -12.14 -2.77 -23.55
CA HIS A 89 -12.61 -4.11 -23.86
C HIS A 89 -13.98 -4.35 -23.21
N LYS A 90 -15.00 -4.66 -24.02
CA LYS A 90 -16.38 -4.85 -23.56
C LYS A 90 -16.66 -6.33 -23.31
N LEU A 91 -17.00 -6.67 -22.07
CA LEU A 91 -17.35 -8.04 -21.68
C LEU A 91 -18.85 -8.15 -21.43
N LYS A 92 -19.46 -9.22 -21.93
CA LYS A 92 -20.82 -9.64 -21.59
C LYS A 92 -20.74 -10.87 -20.70
N LEU A 93 -21.07 -10.69 -19.43
CA LEU A 93 -21.06 -11.73 -18.41
C LEU A 93 -22.48 -12.24 -18.19
N SER A 94 -22.67 -13.56 -18.17
CA SER A 94 -23.93 -14.18 -17.77
C SER A 94 -23.72 -14.90 -16.43
N LEU A 95 -24.38 -14.40 -15.38
CA LEU A 95 -24.35 -14.99 -14.05
C LEU A 95 -25.58 -15.88 -13.86
N THR A 96 -25.39 -17.17 -13.68
CA THR A 96 -26.47 -18.13 -13.42
C THR A 96 -26.49 -18.53 -11.95
N PHE A 97 -27.62 -18.26 -11.30
CA PHE A 97 -27.85 -18.55 -9.88
C PHE A 97 -28.71 -19.80 -9.74
N SER A 98 -28.24 -20.76 -8.93
CA SER A 98 -28.97 -22.01 -8.71
C SER A 98 -30.27 -21.75 -7.93
N PRO A 99 -31.35 -22.53 -8.19
CA PRO A 99 -32.60 -22.40 -7.45
C PRO A 99 -32.42 -22.56 -5.94
N ALA A 100 -31.51 -23.42 -5.51
CA ALA A 100 -31.19 -23.63 -4.10
C ALA A 100 -30.66 -22.36 -3.41
N LEU A 101 -29.88 -21.55 -4.12
CA LEU A 101 -29.40 -20.26 -3.63
C LEU A 101 -30.56 -19.28 -3.42
N LEU A 102 -31.50 -19.24 -4.37
CA LEU A 102 -32.65 -18.33 -4.37
C LEU A 102 -33.70 -18.74 -3.32
N ALA A 103 -33.81 -20.03 -3.03
CA ALA A 103 -34.67 -20.58 -1.99
C ALA A 103 -34.04 -20.49 -0.58
N SER A 104 -32.73 -20.22 -0.47
CA SER A 104 -32.04 -20.11 0.80
C SER A 104 -32.59 -18.95 1.64
N LYS A 105 -32.78 -19.18 2.95
CA LYS A 105 -33.10 -18.11 3.91
C LYS A 105 -31.93 -17.14 4.12
N LYS A 106 -30.71 -17.53 3.72
CA LYS A 106 -29.49 -16.74 3.81
C LYS A 106 -28.76 -16.79 2.46
N PRO A 107 -29.27 -16.10 1.42
CA PRO A 107 -28.53 -15.97 0.18
C PRO A 107 -27.22 -15.22 0.44
N PRO A 108 -26.15 -15.45 -0.35
CA PRO A 108 -24.96 -14.61 -0.28
C PRO A 108 -25.40 -13.15 -0.45
N THR A 109 -24.89 -12.30 0.43
CA THR A 109 -25.31 -10.90 0.46
C THR A 109 -24.50 -10.05 -0.51
N SER A 110 -23.32 -10.52 -0.93
CA SER A 110 -22.45 -9.78 -1.82
C SER A 110 -21.65 -10.66 -2.81
N LEU A 111 -21.38 -10.07 -3.97
CA LEU A 111 -20.44 -10.56 -4.97
C LEU A 111 -19.33 -9.53 -5.21
N VAL A 112 -18.12 -10.00 -5.48
CA VAL A 112 -16.97 -9.19 -5.84
C VAL A 112 -16.43 -9.70 -7.18
N LEU A 113 -16.17 -8.79 -8.11
CA LEU A 113 -15.51 -9.12 -9.37
C LEU A 113 -14.03 -8.75 -9.25
N ALA A 114 -13.16 -9.73 -9.41
CA ALA A 114 -11.71 -9.55 -9.39
C ALA A 114 -11.16 -9.67 -10.82
N LEU A 115 -10.29 -8.74 -11.19
CA LEU A 115 -9.63 -8.65 -12.49
C LEU A 115 -8.12 -8.72 -12.25
N SER A 116 -7.46 -9.70 -12.88
CA SER A 116 -6.02 -9.93 -12.76
C SER A 116 -5.44 -10.42 -14.08
N VAL A 117 -4.12 -10.43 -14.22
CA VAL A 117 -3.48 -11.16 -15.33
C VAL A 117 -3.31 -12.61 -14.88
N ALA A 118 -3.76 -13.56 -15.71
CA ALA A 118 -3.62 -14.97 -15.39
C ALA A 118 -2.14 -15.35 -15.45
N GLN A 119 -1.69 -16.12 -14.46
CA GLN A 119 -0.37 -16.73 -14.55
C GLN A 119 -0.37 -17.74 -15.71
N ALA A 120 0.71 -17.76 -16.49
CA ALA A 120 0.94 -18.85 -17.42
C ALA A 120 1.01 -20.13 -16.58
N VAL A 121 -0.05 -20.95 -16.65
CA VAL A 121 0.04 -22.33 -16.20
C VAL A 121 0.94 -22.99 -17.23
N ASP A 122 2.11 -23.44 -16.81
CA ASP A 122 2.97 -24.27 -17.65
C ASP A 122 2.19 -25.57 -17.94
N ASP A 123 1.42 -25.57 -19.02
CA ASP A 123 0.56 -26.68 -19.45
C ASP A 123 1.38 -27.91 -19.91
N THR A 124 2.71 -27.84 -19.84
CA THR A 124 3.59 -28.99 -20.02
C THR A 124 3.95 -29.57 -18.66
N GLY A 125 3.38 -30.74 -18.33
CA GLY A 125 3.73 -31.56 -17.17
C GLY A 125 5.19 -32.06 -17.12
N SER A 126 6.13 -31.39 -17.79
CA SER A 126 7.56 -31.51 -17.54
C SER A 126 7.95 -30.52 -16.46
N SER A 127 8.10 -31.03 -15.24
CA SER A 127 8.74 -30.37 -14.11
C SER A 127 10.20 -30.02 -14.44
N SER A 128 10.40 -28.95 -15.17
CA SER A 128 11.68 -28.27 -15.29
C SER A 128 11.35 -26.83 -15.66
N PRO A 129 11.46 -25.87 -14.72
CA PRO A 129 11.40 -24.48 -15.09
C PRO A 129 12.62 -24.24 -15.98
N SER A 130 12.44 -24.32 -17.30
CA SER A 130 13.45 -23.84 -18.23
C SER A 130 13.49 -22.34 -18.01
N SER A 131 14.34 -21.96 -17.07
CA SER A 131 14.81 -20.62 -16.83
C SER A 131 15.30 -20.08 -18.16
N SER A 132 14.42 -19.41 -18.91
CA SER A 132 14.89 -18.27 -19.68
C SER A 132 15.52 -17.38 -18.63
N ILE A 133 16.84 -17.37 -18.59
CA ILE A 133 17.66 -16.50 -17.76
C ILE A 133 17.35 -15.08 -18.24
N GLY A 134 16.21 -14.56 -17.80
CA GLY A 134 15.97 -13.14 -17.80
C GLY A 134 17.03 -12.50 -16.90
N PRO A 135 17.40 -11.24 -17.17
CA PRO A 135 18.27 -10.52 -16.25
C PRO A 135 17.70 -10.64 -14.84
N ILE A 136 18.57 -11.00 -13.87
CA ILE A 136 18.21 -11.03 -12.45
C ILE A 136 17.61 -9.66 -12.13
N ALA A 137 16.35 -9.66 -11.69
CA ALA A 137 15.69 -8.42 -11.31
C ALA A 137 16.45 -7.82 -10.13
N SER A 138 16.63 -6.50 -10.12
CA SER A 138 17.14 -5.80 -8.96
C SER A 138 16.24 -6.06 -7.76
N SER A 139 16.81 -6.01 -6.56
CA SER A 139 16.07 -6.22 -5.32
C SER A 139 14.86 -5.26 -5.22
N SER A 140 15.02 -4.00 -5.62
CA SER A 140 13.93 -3.01 -5.71
C SER A 140 12.79 -3.48 -6.63
N THR A 141 13.10 -3.96 -7.83
CA THR A 141 12.11 -4.50 -8.78
C THR A 141 11.40 -5.73 -8.21
N ALA A 142 12.14 -6.65 -7.57
CA ALA A 142 11.58 -7.84 -6.96
C ALA A 142 10.63 -7.50 -5.80
N ALA A 143 11.03 -6.57 -4.93
CA ALA A 143 10.17 -6.08 -3.85
C ALA A 143 8.93 -5.38 -4.38
N LEU A 144 9.05 -4.53 -5.40
CA LEU A 144 7.91 -3.87 -6.03
C LEU A 144 6.90 -4.87 -6.58
N ARG A 145 7.37 -5.90 -7.29
CA ARG A 145 6.51 -6.98 -7.80
C ARG A 145 5.82 -7.73 -6.68
N SER A 146 6.54 -8.04 -5.59
CA SER A 146 5.96 -8.64 -4.40
C SER A 146 4.88 -7.74 -3.80
N THR A 147 5.17 -6.44 -3.64
CA THR A 147 4.27 -5.44 -3.05
C THR A 147 2.96 -5.30 -3.81
N ILE A 148 2.98 -5.32 -5.14
CA ILE A 148 1.75 -5.26 -5.95
C ILE A 148 1.07 -6.63 -6.15
N GLY A 149 1.66 -7.72 -5.64
CA GLY A 149 1.11 -9.07 -5.75
C GLY A 149 1.37 -9.76 -7.09
N GLU A 150 2.32 -9.27 -7.90
CA GLU A 150 2.58 -9.74 -9.27
C GLU A 150 4.04 -10.22 -9.47
N PRO A 151 4.55 -11.17 -8.65
CA PRO A 151 5.96 -11.60 -8.67
C PRO A 151 6.39 -12.23 -10.00
N ARG A 152 5.45 -12.84 -10.74
CA ARG A 152 5.73 -13.65 -11.94
C ARG A 152 5.12 -13.10 -13.22
N GLN A 153 4.41 -11.98 -13.15
CA GLN A 153 3.74 -11.43 -14.31
C GLN A 153 4.77 -10.96 -15.35
N PRO A 154 4.65 -11.34 -16.64
CA PRO A 154 5.54 -10.84 -17.68
C PRO A 154 5.41 -9.32 -17.79
N VAL A 155 6.51 -8.66 -18.14
CA VAL A 155 6.50 -7.22 -18.45
C VAL A 155 5.90 -7.03 -19.83
N ILE A 156 4.91 -6.14 -19.93
CA ILE A 156 4.27 -5.76 -21.19
C ILE A 156 4.96 -4.50 -21.71
N GLU A 157 5.22 -4.43 -23.01
CA GLU A 157 5.73 -3.23 -23.66
C GLU A 157 4.59 -2.50 -24.39
N THR A 158 4.44 -1.21 -24.14
CA THR A 158 3.48 -0.34 -24.83
C THR A 158 4.07 0.22 -26.13
N TRP A 159 3.23 0.79 -26.98
CA TRP A 159 3.64 1.33 -28.28
C TRP A 159 4.63 2.49 -28.20
N ASP A 160 4.68 3.17 -27.05
CA ASP A 160 5.68 4.20 -26.72
C ASP A 160 6.93 3.61 -26.03
N HIS A 161 7.14 2.28 -26.12
CA HIS A 161 8.26 1.54 -25.55
C HIS A 161 8.38 1.59 -24.02
N ARG A 162 7.32 2.01 -23.33
CA ARG A 162 7.26 1.92 -21.87
C ARG A 162 6.93 0.50 -21.46
N ARG A 163 7.46 0.10 -20.30
CA ARG A 163 7.41 -1.28 -19.81
C ARG A 163 6.49 -1.32 -18.60
N PHE A 164 5.49 -2.19 -18.59
CA PHE A 164 4.47 -2.23 -17.55
C PHE A 164 4.28 -3.61 -16.93
N VAL A 165 3.91 -3.61 -15.65
CA VAL A 165 3.33 -4.75 -14.94
C VAL A 165 1.94 -4.32 -14.48
N LEU A 166 0.90 -5.11 -14.77
CA LEU A 166 -0.48 -4.71 -14.53
C LEU A 166 -0.96 -5.18 -13.15
N MET A 167 -1.17 -4.22 -12.26
CA MET A 167 -1.74 -4.44 -10.94
C MET A 167 -3.22 -4.83 -11.02
N SER A 168 -3.53 -5.95 -10.37
CA SER A 168 -4.88 -6.48 -10.19
C SER A 168 -5.84 -5.51 -9.50
N LEU A 169 -7.14 -5.74 -9.70
CA LEU A 169 -8.23 -4.93 -9.16
C LEU A 169 -9.40 -5.81 -8.68
N ARG A 170 -10.01 -5.46 -7.55
CA ARG A 170 -11.29 -6.01 -7.10
C ARG A 170 -12.36 -4.91 -7.11
N SER A 171 -13.60 -5.27 -7.45
CA SER A 171 -14.73 -4.38 -7.23
C SER A 171 -15.08 -4.31 -5.75
N GLY A 172 -15.67 -3.20 -5.29
CA GLY A 172 -16.39 -3.22 -4.02
C GLY A 172 -17.50 -4.30 -4.00
N PRO A 173 -17.95 -4.72 -2.80
CA PRO A 173 -19.01 -5.72 -2.66
C PRO A 173 -20.31 -5.25 -3.35
N ARG A 174 -20.89 -6.12 -4.19
CA ARG A 174 -22.13 -5.88 -4.94
C ARG A 174 -23.28 -6.62 -4.31
N ILE A 175 -24.28 -5.86 -3.87
CA ILE A 175 -25.36 -6.41 -3.07
C ILE A 175 -26.28 -7.25 -3.97
N LEU A 176 -26.52 -8.49 -3.56
CA LEU A 176 -27.59 -9.31 -4.13
C LEU A 176 -28.88 -8.95 -3.38
N THR A 177 -29.82 -8.31 -4.07
CA THR A 177 -31.06 -7.82 -3.45
C THR A 177 -32.28 -8.29 -4.22
N LEU A 178 -33.40 -8.34 -3.51
CA LEU A 178 -34.73 -8.57 -4.09
C LEU A 178 -35.50 -7.26 -4.32
N TYR A 179 -34.94 -6.12 -3.87
CA TYR A 179 -35.57 -4.80 -3.92
C TYR A 179 -34.60 -3.73 -4.40
N MET A 180 -35.10 -2.70 -5.09
CA MET A 180 -34.29 -1.56 -5.58
C MET A 180 -33.74 -0.74 -4.41
N TYR A 181 -32.44 -0.42 -4.45
CA TYR A 181 -31.77 0.47 -3.50
C TYR A 181 -30.98 1.56 -4.22
N LEU A 182 -30.69 2.65 -3.50
CA LEU A 182 -30.06 3.88 -4.01
C LEU A 182 -28.64 3.66 -4.59
N PRO A 183 -28.19 4.56 -5.50
CA PRO A 183 -26.89 4.44 -6.15
C PRO A 183 -25.73 4.58 -5.16
N THR A 184 -24.83 3.61 -5.16
CA THR A 184 -23.56 3.67 -4.41
C THR A 184 -22.45 4.18 -5.32
N VAL A 185 -21.60 5.05 -4.78
CA VAL A 185 -20.37 5.53 -5.43
C VAL A 185 -19.48 4.36 -5.87
N GLN A 186 -18.83 4.52 -7.02
CA GLN A 186 -17.83 3.61 -7.57
C GLN A 186 -16.76 3.25 -6.53
N THR A 187 -16.43 1.96 -6.40
CA THR A 187 -15.42 1.47 -5.46
C THR A 187 -14.53 0.45 -6.16
N ALA A 188 -13.25 0.75 -6.20
CA ALA A 188 -12.16 -0.12 -6.62
C ALA A 188 -11.37 -0.51 -5.37
N ILE A 189 -11.01 -1.77 -5.23
CA ILE A 189 -10.21 -2.27 -4.12
C ILE A 189 -8.93 -2.88 -4.68
N ARG A 190 -7.79 -2.37 -4.22
CA ARG A 190 -6.47 -2.92 -4.53
C ARG A 190 -5.90 -3.60 -3.31
N THR A 191 -5.17 -4.67 -3.52
CA THR A 191 -4.47 -5.37 -2.44
C THR A 191 -2.99 -5.08 -2.58
N VAL A 192 -2.38 -4.61 -1.49
CA VAL A 192 -0.94 -4.41 -1.36
C VAL A 192 -0.42 -5.46 -0.39
N HIS A 193 0.68 -6.10 -0.76
CA HIS A 193 1.28 -7.19 -0.01
C HIS A 193 2.53 -6.69 0.70
N LEU A 194 2.70 -7.08 1.95
CA LEU A 194 3.93 -6.86 2.70
C LEU A 194 4.73 -8.14 2.67
N SER A 195 5.95 -8.05 2.15
CA SER A 195 6.89 -9.15 2.25
C SER A 195 7.26 -9.30 3.72
N ASN A 196 6.95 -10.44 4.34
CA ASN A 196 7.50 -10.72 5.65
C ASN A 196 9.01 -10.94 5.47
N PRO A 197 9.88 -10.17 6.13
CA PRO A 197 11.30 -10.52 6.16
C PRO A 197 11.41 -11.82 6.97
N ALA A 198 11.36 -12.97 6.28
CA ALA A 198 11.52 -14.25 6.93
C ALA A 198 12.89 -14.27 7.64
N PRO A 199 12.96 -14.69 8.92
CA PRO A 199 14.24 -14.77 9.60
C PRO A 199 15.16 -15.74 8.85
N PRO A 200 16.42 -15.37 8.56
CA PRO A 200 17.31 -16.06 7.62
C PRO A 200 17.84 -17.43 8.11
N SER A 201 17.21 -18.07 9.09
CA SER A 201 17.72 -19.29 9.75
C SER A 201 16.71 -20.45 9.87
N ALA A 202 15.48 -20.30 9.39
CA ALA A 202 14.58 -21.45 9.28
C ALA A 202 14.88 -22.18 7.96
N GLU A 203 15.67 -23.24 8.03
CA GLU A 203 15.72 -24.25 6.98
C GLU A 203 14.29 -24.57 6.55
N ARG A 204 14.01 -24.39 5.26
CA ARG A 204 12.70 -24.64 4.65
C ARG A 204 12.33 -26.12 4.83
N GLN A 205 11.70 -26.45 5.95
CA GLN A 205 10.75 -27.56 5.98
C GLN A 205 9.56 -27.13 5.13
N ALA A 206 9.59 -27.53 3.86
CA ALA A 206 8.41 -27.58 3.03
C ALA A 206 7.35 -28.42 3.77
N ASP A 207 6.12 -27.90 3.85
CA ASP A 207 4.89 -28.55 4.37
C ASP A 207 4.25 -27.93 5.63
N GLY A 208 4.77 -26.80 6.14
CA GLY A 208 4.03 -25.97 7.09
C GLY A 208 2.90 -25.16 6.41
N PRO A 209 1.72 -24.97 7.05
CA PRO A 209 0.64 -24.17 6.49
C PRO A 209 1.12 -22.73 6.27
N ASN A 210 1.03 -22.26 5.02
CA ASN A 210 1.37 -20.91 4.56
C ASN A 210 1.08 -19.86 5.64
N GLU A 211 2.13 -19.25 6.21
CA GLU A 211 1.97 -17.97 6.90
C GLU A 211 1.31 -17.03 5.91
N SER A 212 0.07 -16.64 6.20
CA SER A 212 -0.72 -15.78 5.33
C SER A 212 0.03 -14.47 5.15
N ALA A 213 0.51 -14.19 3.93
CA ALA A 213 1.18 -12.95 3.60
C ALA A 213 0.35 -11.77 4.12
N THR A 214 0.99 -10.84 4.83
CA THR A 214 0.29 -9.70 5.40
C THR A 214 -0.17 -8.78 4.27
N THR A 215 -1.48 -8.57 4.15
CA THR A 215 -2.06 -7.69 3.13
C THR A 215 -2.64 -6.41 3.73
N ILE A 216 -2.72 -5.37 2.89
CA ILE A 216 -3.47 -4.14 3.09
C ILE A 216 -4.44 -4.00 1.92
N GLU A 217 -5.72 -3.75 2.22
CA GLU A 217 -6.71 -3.44 1.20
C GLU A 217 -6.89 -1.92 1.10
N ILE A 218 -6.71 -1.38 -0.10
CA ILE A 218 -6.88 0.04 -0.43
C ILE A 218 -8.15 0.22 -1.24
N THR A 219 -9.10 0.93 -0.66
CA THR A 219 -10.30 1.42 -1.31
C THR A 219 -10.00 2.72 -2.05
N GLU A 220 -10.20 2.69 -3.36
CA GLU A 220 -10.14 3.84 -4.26
C GLU A 220 -11.55 4.22 -4.74
N ARG A 221 -11.82 5.52 -4.83
CA ARG A 221 -13.07 6.07 -5.35
C ARG A 221 -12.82 7.10 -6.46
N PRO A 222 -12.26 6.69 -7.61
CA PRO A 222 -11.89 7.65 -8.65
C PRO A 222 -13.09 8.53 -9.05
N GLY A 223 -12.93 9.85 -8.96
CA GLY A 223 -13.95 10.83 -9.37
C GLY A 223 -14.92 11.25 -8.26
N LEU A 224 -14.80 10.75 -7.03
CA LEU A 224 -15.57 11.29 -5.91
C LEU A 224 -15.00 12.68 -5.54
N ASN A 225 -15.79 13.73 -5.63
CA ASN A 225 -15.38 15.10 -5.27
C ASN A 225 -14.13 15.63 -6.01
N ASN A 226 -13.73 15.02 -7.13
CA ASN A 226 -12.52 15.34 -7.90
C ASN A 226 -11.21 15.39 -7.07
N SER A 227 -11.15 14.71 -5.92
CA SER A 227 -9.94 14.71 -5.07
C SER A 227 -8.89 13.73 -5.60
N THR A 228 -7.64 14.18 -5.65
CA THR A 228 -6.46 13.35 -5.95
C THR A 228 -6.13 12.38 -4.82
N GLY A 229 -6.58 12.65 -3.58
CA GLY A 229 -6.33 11.82 -2.40
C GLY A 229 -7.08 10.48 -2.38
N GLN A 230 -7.87 10.18 -3.41
CA GLN A 230 -8.73 8.98 -3.48
C GLN A 230 -8.17 7.87 -4.36
N ARG A 231 -6.93 8.04 -4.82
CA ARG A 231 -6.21 7.13 -5.70
C ARG A 231 -4.99 6.57 -4.99
N LEU A 232 -4.61 5.35 -5.36
CA LEU A 232 -3.36 4.77 -4.96
C LEU A 232 -2.26 5.19 -5.95
N TRP A 233 -1.36 6.07 -5.51
CA TRP A 233 -0.25 6.60 -6.31
C TRP A 233 0.98 5.68 -6.29
N ASP A 234 1.77 5.71 -7.37
CA ASP A 234 3.00 4.91 -7.48
C ASP A 234 4.00 5.22 -6.38
N CYS A 235 4.10 6.49 -5.93
CA CYS A 235 4.98 6.90 -4.84
C CYS A 235 4.65 6.19 -3.52
N ALA A 236 3.36 5.97 -3.22
CA ALA A 236 2.95 5.26 -2.01
C ALA A 236 3.31 3.77 -2.08
N ILE A 237 3.20 3.16 -3.27
CA ILE A 237 3.64 1.78 -3.52
C ILE A 237 5.17 1.67 -3.41
N GLY A 238 5.90 2.63 -3.98
CA GLY A 238 7.36 2.71 -3.91
C GLY A 238 7.86 2.82 -2.48
N LEU A 239 7.28 3.73 -1.69
CA LEU A 239 7.62 3.86 -0.26
C LEU A 239 7.29 2.58 0.51
N THR A 240 6.17 1.92 0.19
CA THR A 240 5.78 0.65 0.82
C THR A 240 6.81 -0.44 0.56
N ALA A 241 7.29 -0.57 -0.68
CA ALA A 241 8.31 -1.56 -1.01
C ALA A 241 9.65 -1.24 -0.34
N PHE A 242 10.05 0.04 -0.31
CA PHE A 242 11.23 0.48 0.44
C PHE A 242 11.13 0.11 1.91
N LEU A 243 10.01 0.44 2.58
CA LEU A 243 9.81 0.12 4.00
C LEU A 243 9.67 -1.38 4.25
N SER A 244 9.17 -2.14 3.28
CA SER A 244 9.12 -3.61 3.39
C SER A 244 10.52 -4.24 3.31
N GLN A 245 11.42 -3.66 2.50
CA GLN A 245 12.83 -4.08 2.41
C GLN A 245 13.63 -3.63 3.63
N TYR A 246 13.39 -2.39 4.10
CA TYR A 246 14.14 -1.76 5.18
C TYR A 246 13.21 -1.24 6.28
N PRO A 247 12.52 -2.11 7.06
CA PRO A 247 11.61 -1.65 8.12
C PRO A 247 12.28 -0.75 9.16
N ALA A 248 13.57 -0.96 9.41
CA ALA A 248 14.36 -0.15 10.32
C ALA A 248 14.51 1.32 9.88
N ALA A 249 14.25 1.65 8.60
CA ALA A 249 14.23 3.03 8.13
C ALA A 249 13.13 3.89 8.77
N LEU A 250 12.15 3.27 9.44
CA LEU A 250 11.17 3.98 10.28
C LEU A 250 11.78 4.59 11.54
N GLU A 251 12.94 4.10 11.99
CA GLU A 251 13.70 4.70 13.08
C GLU A 251 14.60 5.81 12.50
N PRO A 252 14.46 7.07 12.96
CA PRO A 252 15.13 8.20 12.31
C PRO A 252 16.65 8.22 12.51
N ASP A 253 17.18 7.49 13.49
CA ASP A 253 18.63 7.30 13.71
C ASP A 253 19.21 6.10 12.96
N PHE A 254 18.38 5.30 12.29
CA PHE A 254 18.88 4.21 11.45
C PHE A 254 19.65 4.78 10.25
N PRO A 255 20.90 4.37 10.02
CA PRO A 255 21.70 4.87 8.90
C PRO A 255 21.14 4.36 7.57
N LEU A 256 20.95 5.28 6.61
CA LEU A 256 20.46 4.96 5.26
C LEU A 256 21.57 5.04 4.20
N GLU A 257 22.78 5.43 4.58
CA GLU A 257 23.93 5.41 3.69
C GLU A 257 24.34 3.97 3.39
N GLY A 258 24.53 3.66 2.11
CA GLY A 258 25.03 2.36 1.68
C GLY A 258 24.12 1.19 2.07
N LEU A 259 22.79 1.40 2.06
CA LEU A 259 21.82 0.33 2.34
C LEU A 259 22.21 -0.93 1.55
N PRO A 260 22.49 -2.03 2.25
CA PRO A 260 22.98 -3.25 1.62
C PRO A 260 21.95 -3.72 0.60
N ASP A 261 22.38 -4.04 -0.62
CA ASP A 261 21.51 -4.77 -1.54
C ASP A 261 21.12 -6.09 -0.83
N PRO A 262 19.82 -6.31 -0.51
CA PRO A 262 19.38 -7.43 0.30
C PRO A 262 19.79 -8.79 -0.29
N GLU A 263 20.04 -8.84 -1.61
CA GLU A 263 20.44 -10.07 -2.31
C GLU A 263 21.96 -10.31 -2.36
N LEU A 264 22.78 -9.24 -2.44
CA LEU A 264 24.25 -9.36 -2.45
C LEU A 264 24.83 -9.44 -1.04
N SER A 265 24.07 -8.99 -0.05
CA SER A 265 24.47 -9.00 1.35
C SER A 265 23.99 -10.29 2.00
N ARG A 266 24.48 -11.43 1.51
CA ARG A 266 24.55 -12.64 2.35
C ARG A 266 25.42 -12.24 3.53
N PRO A 267 24.89 -12.08 4.77
CA PRO A 267 25.79 -11.88 5.88
C PRO A 267 26.66 -13.15 5.91
N PRO A 268 28.01 -13.05 5.99
CA PRO A 268 28.78 -14.19 6.46
C PRO A 268 28.08 -14.63 7.75
N PRO A 269 27.85 -15.95 7.97
CA PRO A 269 27.08 -16.45 9.11
C PRO A 269 27.58 -15.69 10.31
N ALA A 270 26.70 -14.89 10.92
CA ALA A 270 27.11 -13.96 11.95
C ALA A 270 27.91 -14.79 12.95
N LYS A 271 29.23 -14.60 12.97
CA LYS A 271 30.00 -14.92 14.17
C LYS A 271 29.30 -14.05 15.17
N ARG A 272 28.42 -14.68 15.97
CA ARG A 272 27.76 -14.03 17.10
C ARG A 272 28.88 -13.21 17.71
N PHE A 273 28.81 -11.90 17.56
CA PHE A 273 29.65 -11.04 18.35
C PHE A 273 29.28 -11.50 19.74
N ARG A 274 30.21 -12.19 20.41
CA ARG A 274 30.16 -12.32 21.86
C ARG A 274 30.31 -10.88 22.31
N GLN A 275 29.18 -10.17 22.27
CA GLN A 275 28.96 -9.00 23.05
C GLN A 275 29.10 -9.55 24.45
N ASP A 276 30.25 -9.27 25.06
CA ASP A 276 30.45 -9.56 26.46
C ASP A 276 29.19 -9.10 27.18
N ASP A 277 28.61 -9.98 28.00
CA ASP A 277 27.48 -9.72 28.89
C ASP A 277 27.88 -8.71 29.99
N THR A 278 28.63 -7.66 29.65
CA THR A 278 28.63 -6.42 30.40
C THR A 278 27.24 -5.83 30.27
N VAL A 279 26.41 -6.19 31.25
CA VAL A 279 25.06 -5.69 31.55
C VAL A 279 25.02 -4.19 31.28
N SER A 280 24.72 -3.82 30.04
CA SER A 280 24.40 -2.46 29.71
C SER A 280 23.06 -2.20 30.38
N PRO A 281 22.89 -1.13 31.15
CA PRO A 281 21.61 -0.82 31.75
C PRO A 281 20.54 -0.82 30.65
N PRO A 282 19.33 -1.34 30.92
CA PRO A 282 18.25 -1.36 29.95
C PRO A 282 18.09 0.05 29.39
N ARG A 283 18.30 0.20 28.08
CA ARG A 283 18.12 1.51 27.44
C ARG A 283 16.66 1.90 27.67
N PRO A 284 16.37 3.14 28.07
CA PRO A 284 14.99 3.58 28.24
C PRO A 284 14.22 3.34 26.95
N ARG A 285 12.99 2.84 27.08
CA ARG A 285 12.09 2.54 25.96
C ARG A 285 11.89 3.81 25.13
N ARG A 286 12.57 3.90 23.99
CA ARG A 286 12.41 5.04 23.09
C ARG A 286 10.99 5.05 22.52
N ARG A 287 10.37 6.21 22.55
CA ARG A 287 9.06 6.45 21.95
C ARG A 287 9.27 6.91 20.51
N LEU A 288 8.65 6.22 19.58
CA LEU A 288 8.65 6.60 18.17
C LEU A 288 7.33 7.26 17.81
N ARG A 289 7.40 8.36 17.08
CA ARG A 289 6.25 9.01 16.46
C ARG A 289 6.39 8.96 14.97
N ILE A 290 5.31 8.58 14.30
CA ILE A 290 5.24 8.63 12.85
C ILE A 290 4.11 9.55 12.43
N VAL A 291 4.39 10.47 11.52
CA VAL A 291 3.40 11.36 10.92
C VAL A 291 3.44 11.23 9.42
N GLU A 292 2.32 10.92 8.77
CA GLU A 292 2.23 10.97 7.31
C GLU A 292 1.59 12.29 6.88
N LEU A 293 2.28 13.05 6.02
CA LEU A 293 1.79 14.29 5.43
C LEU A 293 1.21 14.00 4.04
N GLY A 294 0.00 14.48 3.77
CA GLY A 294 -0.68 14.24 2.48
C GLY A 294 -0.93 12.74 2.26
N ALA A 295 -1.44 12.07 3.28
CA ALA A 295 -1.53 10.62 3.33
C ALA A 295 -2.43 10.00 2.24
N GLY A 296 -3.40 10.74 1.70
CA GLY A 296 -4.31 10.24 0.66
C GLY A 296 -5.13 9.03 1.13
N CYS A 297 -4.75 7.85 0.63
CA CYS A 297 -5.32 6.56 1.05
C CYS A 297 -4.65 5.94 2.28
N ALA A 298 -3.64 6.60 2.85
CA ALA A 298 -2.86 6.24 4.03
C ALA A 298 -2.10 4.90 3.91
N LEU A 299 -1.71 4.49 2.71
CA LEU A 299 -0.98 3.23 2.52
C LEU A 299 0.32 3.22 3.33
N ALA A 300 1.14 4.28 3.30
CA ALA A 300 2.42 4.27 3.99
C ALA A 300 2.25 4.19 5.52
N SER A 301 1.29 4.91 6.09
CA SER A 301 0.93 4.76 7.52
C SER A 301 0.48 3.34 7.84
N MET A 302 -0.42 2.75 7.06
CA MET A 302 -0.91 1.38 7.34
C MET A 302 0.21 0.34 7.27
N VAL A 303 1.15 0.50 6.34
CA VAL A 303 2.36 -0.33 6.22
C VAL A 303 3.22 -0.18 7.45
N ALA A 304 3.58 1.06 7.81
CA ALA A 304 4.43 1.32 8.95
C ALA A 304 3.82 0.76 10.25
N ALA A 305 2.51 0.92 10.44
CA ALA A 305 1.80 0.39 11.61
C ALA A 305 1.85 -1.15 11.66
N LYS A 306 1.70 -1.83 10.51
CA LYS A 306 1.83 -3.30 10.42
C LYS A 306 3.26 -3.78 10.67
N LEU A 307 4.26 -3.10 10.13
CA LEU A 307 5.67 -3.43 10.33
C LEU A 307 6.07 -3.31 11.82
N LEU A 308 5.67 -2.21 12.47
CA LEU A 308 5.91 -1.98 13.89
C LEU A 308 5.16 -2.98 14.79
N SER A 309 3.95 -3.36 14.41
CA SER A 309 3.18 -4.37 15.15
C SER A 309 3.80 -5.77 15.03
N SER A 310 4.35 -6.10 13.86
CA SER A 310 4.89 -7.44 13.55
C SER A 310 6.28 -7.67 14.15
N GLY A 311 7.08 -6.61 14.32
CA GLY A 311 8.43 -6.69 14.92
C GLY A 311 8.49 -7.20 16.37
N SER A 312 7.33 -7.23 17.06
CA SER A 312 7.18 -7.72 18.44
C SER A 312 7.50 -9.22 18.62
N ALA A 313 7.65 -9.98 17.54
CA ALA A 313 7.96 -11.42 17.61
C ALA A 313 9.45 -11.76 17.82
N SER A 314 10.37 -10.78 17.72
CA SER A 314 11.82 -11.03 17.70
C SER A 314 12.56 -10.83 19.04
N GLY A 315 11.85 -10.59 20.14
CA GLY A 315 12.46 -10.42 21.47
C GLY A 315 13.16 -9.07 21.68
N ALA A 316 13.15 -8.17 20.69
CA ALA A 316 13.50 -6.77 20.88
C ALA A 316 12.42 -6.08 21.73
N GLU A 317 12.83 -5.25 22.69
CA GLU A 317 11.90 -4.46 23.51
C GLU A 317 10.95 -3.66 22.60
N GLN A 318 9.65 -3.71 22.90
CA GLN A 318 8.62 -3.10 22.08
C GLN A 318 8.78 -1.57 22.07
N THR A 319 9.24 -1.01 20.94
CA THR A 319 9.21 0.43 20.71
C THR A 319 7.77 0.90 20.82
N ALA A 320 7.48 1.77 21.79
CA ALA A 320 6.16 2.37 21.91
C ALA A 320 5.98 3.38 20.78
N ALA A 321 5.34 2.95 19.69
CA ALA A 321 5.10 3.78 18.52
C ALA A 321 3.69 4.36 18.52
N THR A 322 3.54 5.62 18.13
CA THR A 322 2.24 6.25 17.82
C THR A 322 2.27 6.82 16.42
N MET A 323 1.14 6.74 15.71
CA MET A 323 1.09 7.15 14.30
C MET A 323 -0.09 8.07 14.02
N LEU A 324 0.15 9.10 13.20
CA LEU A 324 -0.85 10.05 12.76
C LEU A 324 -0.80 10.21 11.23
N ALA A 325 -1.86 9.79 10.54
CA ALA A 325 -2.03 10.06 9.11
C ALA A 325 -2.77 11.39 8.91
N THR A 326 -2.17 12.34 8.17
CA THR A 326 -2.75 13.67 7.97
C THR A 326 -3.02 13.99 6.51
N ASP A 327 -4.13 14.68 6.26
CA ASP A 327 -4.49 15.19 4.93
C ASP A 327 -5.46 16.38 5.06
N VAL A 328 -5.88 16.96 3.92
CA VAL A 328 -6.96 17.95 3.89
C VAL A 328 -8.31 17.29 4.26
N GLU A 329 -9.23 18.08 4.80
CA GLU A 329 -10.52 17.60 5.35
C GLU A 329 -11.30 16.72 4.40
N THR A 330 -11.40 17.13 3.13
CA THR A 330 -12.16 16.41 2.14
C THR A 330 -11.62 14.99 1.90
N THR A 331 -10.30 14.79 2.01
CA THR A 331 -9.67 13.47 1.94
C THR A 331 -9.86 12.69 3.24
N VAL A 332 -9.69 13.35 4.39
CA VAL A 332 -9.87 12.76 5.74
C VAL A 332 -11.28 12.20 5.90
N GLU A 333 -12.30 12.99 5.56
CA GLU A 333 -13.71 12.64 5.72
C GLU A 333 -14.19 11.58 4.73
N SER A 334 -13.45 11.37 3.63
CA SER A 334 -13.79 10.40 2.59
C SER A 334 -12.91 9.14 2.67
N THR A 335 -11.79 9.13 1.94
CA THR A 335 -11.04 7.92 1.61
C THR A 335 -10.10 7.49 2.72
N LEU A 336 -9.49 8.44 3.43
CA LEU A 336 -8.50 8.13 4.46
C LEU A 336 -9.15 7.35 5.62
N LYS A 337 -10.19 7.92 6.24
CA LYS A 337 -10.92 7.30 7.35
C LYS A 337 -11.55 5.95 6.99
N GLU A 338 -12.03 5.80 5.75
CA GLU A 338 -12.55 4.53 5.24
C GLU A 338 -11.46 3.46 5.21
N ASN A 339 -10.29 3.77 4.63
CA ASN A 339 -9.18 2.82 4.52
C ASN A 339 -8.60 2.40 5.87
N LEU A 340 -8.43 3.36 6.79
CA LEU A 340 -7.93 3.06 8.14
C LEU A 340 -8.87 2.14 8.91
N ARG A 341 -10.19 2.37 8.82
CA ARG A 341 -11.20 1.52 9.43
C ARG A 341 -11.23 0.13 8.81
N ALA A 342 -11.13 0.03 7.49
CA ALA A 342 -11.16 -1.25 6.77
C ALA A 342 -9.98 -2.17 7.17
N ASN A 343 -8.82 -1.59 7.51
CA ASN A 343 -7.63 -2.35 7.87
C ASN A 343 -7.44 -2.57 9.39
N GLY A 344 -8.31 -1.99 10.24
CA GLY A 344 -8.43 -2.34 11.66
C GLY A 344 -7.20 -2.02 12.52
N LEU A 345 -6.46 -0.94 12.23
CA LEU A 345 -5.18 -0.63 12.90
C LEU A 345 -5.39 0.29 14.11
N ALA A 346 -5.36 -0.28 15.31
CA ALA A 346 -5.65 0.43 16.57
C ALA A 346 -4.63 1.52 16.97
N VAL A 347 -3.41 1.47 16.43
CA VAL A 347 -2.30 2.39 16.78
C VAL A 347 -2.28 3.65 15.89
N LEU A 348 -3.16 3.71 14.89
CA LEU A 348 -3.15 4.71 13.85
C LEU A 348 -4.31 5.69 14.00
N ASP A 349 -3.98 6.93 14.36
CA ASP A 349 -4.92 8.05 14.40
C ASP A 349 -4.89 8.84 13.08
N TRP A 350 -5.89 9.68 12.86
CA TRP A 350 -5.98 10.51 11.66
C TRP A 350 -6.59 11.88 11.90
N GLY A 351 -6.20 12.85 11.08
CA GLY A 351 -6.79 14.17 11.14
C GLY A 351 -6.15 15.17 10.19
N ARG A 352 -6.28 16.44 10.53
CA ARG A 352 -5.52 17.52 9.92
C ARG A 352 -4.18 17.65 10.67
N LEU A 353 -3.36 18.61 10.28
CA LEU A 353 -2.26 19.07 11.12
C LEU A 353 -2.63 20.47 11.61
N SER A 354 -3.45 20.57 12.65
CA SER A 354 -3.71 21.83 13.34
C SER A 354 -2.60 22.16 14.34
N ASP A 355 -2.56 23.39 14.86
CA ASP A 355 -1.58 23.79 15.87
C ASP A 355 -1.65 22.90 17.13
N GLU A 356 -2.85 22.47 17.53
CA GLU A 356 -3.01 21.54 18.65
C GLU A 356 -2.43 20.17 18.35
N GLN A 357 -2.61 19.67 17.12
CA GLN A 357 -2.08 18.37 16.70
C GLN A 357 -0.57 18.42 16.52
N LEU A 358 -0.03 19.55 16.03
CA LEU A 358 1.40 19.82 16.01
C LEU A 358 1.98 19.81 17.43
N GLY A 359 1.27 20.43 18.39
CA GLY A 359 1.57 20.35 19.82
C GLY A 359 1.73 18.90 20.31
N VAL A 360 0.76 18.05 19.97
CA VAL A 360 0.78 16.61 20.31
C VAL A 360 1.95 15.88 19.64
N VAL A 361 2.19 16.12 18.35
CA VAL A 361 3.28 15.50 17.57
C VAL A 361 4.66 15.88 18.12
N LEU A 362 4.84 17.14 18.51
CA LEU A 362 6.09 17.65 19.09
C LEU A 362 6.25 17.32 20.57
N GLY A 363 5.24 16.72 21.20
CA GLY A 363 5.30 16.28 22.60
C GLY A 363 5.13 17.41 23.59
N HIS A 364 4.54 18.53 23.15
CA HIS A 364 4.13 19.57 24.05
C HIS A 364 3.03 19.03 24.98
N PRO A 365 3.16 19.22 26.31
CA PRO A 365 2.10 18.85 27.25
C PRO A 365 0.80 19.50 26.80
N ARG A 366 -0.29 18.72 26.70
CA ARG A 366 -1.62 19.29 26.47
C ARG A 366 -1.88 20.32 27.59
N LEU A 367 -2.18 21.56 27.20
CA LEU A 367 -2.58 22.64 28.13
C LEU A 367 -3.90 22.33 28.86
N ASP A 368 -4.63 21.30 28.41
CA ASP A 368 -5.81 20.80 29.11
C ASP A 368 -5.38 20.08 30.38
N GLY A 369 -5.44 20.79 31.52
CA GLY A 369 -4.97 20.43 32.87
C GLY A 369 -5.57 19.17 33.52
N ARG A 370 -5.77 18.09 32.77
CA ARG A 370 -5.99 16.73 33.26
C ARG A 370 -4.74 15.90 32.98
N SER A 371 -3.65 16.26 33.66
CA SER A 371 -2.55 15.33 33.88
C SER A 371 -3.07 14.24 34.82
N LEU A 372 -3.45 13.10 34.27
CA LEU A 372 -3.79 11.91 35.04
C LEU A 372 -2.50 11.40 35.69
N ASN A 373 -2.27 11.86 36.92
CA ASN A 373 -1.49 11.24 37.98
C ASN A 373 -0.22 10.45 37.57
N GLY A 374 0.94 11.12 37.73
CA GLY A 374 2.20 10.50 38.15
C GLY A 374 3.10 9.97 37.03
N ASP A 375 4.32 10.52 36.96
CA ASP A 375 5.51 9.99 36.26
C ASP A 375 5.60 10.06 34.72
N THR A 376 4.95 11.01 34.05
CA THR A 376 5.46 11.40 32.72
C THR A 376 6.66 12.33 32.89
N ASP A 377 7.84 11.74 32.98
CA ASP A 377 9.12 12.43 32.85
C ASP A 377 9.04 13.42 31.67
N ALA A 378 9.15 14.72 31.96
CA ALA A 378 9.18 15.80 30.98
C ALA A 378 10.45 15.78 30.10
N ARG A 379 11.12 14.64 30.00
CA ARG A 379 12.46 14.47 29.41
C ARG A 379 12.50 13.69 28.11
N ASP A 380 11.49 12.88 27.77
CA ASP A 380 11.53 12.06 26.56
C ASP A 380 10.81 12.72 25.39
N ASP A 381 11.52 13.60 24.70
CA ASP A 381 11.17 13.99 23.33
C ASP A 381 11.18 12.72 22.46
N PRO A 382 10.09 12.35 21.80
CA PRO A 382 10.09 11.13 21.01
C PRO A 382 10.91 11.31 19.72
N ALA A 383 11.48 10.22 19.25
CA ALA A 383 11.98 10.14 17.90
C ALA A 383 10.83 10.37 16.90
N LEU A 384 11.07 11.10 15.82
CA LEU A 384 10.04 11.46 14.85
C LEU A 384 10.43 11.04 13.43
N THR A 385 9.59 10.23 12.79
CA THR A 385 9.69 9.93 11.36
C THR A 385 8.48 10.48 10.64
N ILE A 386 8.72 11.32 9.64
CA ILE A 386 7.69 11.88 8.78
C ILE A 386 7.67 11.06 7.50
N LEU A 387 6.50 10.63 7.06
CA LEU A 387 6.29 9.99 5.77
C LEU A 387 5.57 10.98 4.86
N ALA A 388 5.97 11.05 3.59
CA ALA A 388 5.24 11.84 2.61
C ALA A 388 5.31 11.14 1.25
N THR A 389 4.16 10.92 0.61
CA THR A 389 4.10 10.25 -0.68
C THR A 389 3.40 11.13 -1.68
N ASP A 390 4.06 11.43 -2.80
CA ASP A 390 3.47 12.22 -3.88
C ASP A 390 2.97 13.61 -3.47
N VAL A 391 3.61 14.27 -2.50
CA VAL A 391 3.22 15.61 -2.01
C VAL A 391 3.86 16.77 -2.78
N LEU A 392 4.79 16.48 -3.69
CA LEU A 392 5.58 17.48 -4.42
C LEU A 392 5.00 17.86 -5.79
N TYR A 393 3.84 17.34 -6.15
CA TYR A 393 3.21 17.53 -7.48
C TYR A 393 2.77 18.98 -7.77
N ASN A 394 2.67 19.83 -6.74
CA ASN A 394 2.32 21.24 -6.89
C ASN A 394 3.47 22.12 -6.39
N PRO A 395 4.30 22.70 -7.29
CA PRO A 395 5.39 23.60 -6.92
C PRO A 395 4.98 24.78 -6.04
N GLU A 396 3.75 25.30 -6.19
CA GLU A 396 3.24 26.40 -5.35
C GLU A 396 3.09 26.01 -3.87
N SER A 397 2.98 24.70 -3.58
CA SER A 397 2.87 24.17 -2.22
C SER A 397 4.23 23.88 -1.58
N HIS A 398 5.34 23.93 -2.33
CA HIS A 398 6.68 23.61 -1.83
C HIS A 398 7.11 24.49 -0.65
N PRO A 399 6.91 25.83 -0.65
CA PRO A 399 7.29 26.68 0.49
C PRO A 399 6.52 26.32 1.77
N LEU A 400 5.23 26.01 1.66
CA LEU A 400 4.38 25.62 2.79
C LEU A 400 4.80 24.26 3.37
N LEU A 401 5.09 23.28 2.49
CA LEU A 401 5.61 21.99 2.89
C LEU A 401 6.97 22.13 3.59
N LEU A 402 7.87 22.95 3.04
CA LEU A 402 9.18 23.20 3.64
C LEU A 402 9.05 23.84 5.03
N ALA A 403 8.19 24.85 5.18
CA ALA A 403 7.91 25.46 6.49
C ALA A 403 7.37 24.43 7.50
N THR A 404 6.52 23.51 7.05
CA THR A 404 5.98 22.41 7.86
C THR A 404 7.07 21.41 8.25
N LEU A 405 7.96 21.02 7.33
CA LEU A 405 9.07 20.13 7.67
C LEU A 405 10.06 20.81 8.61
N LEU A 406 10.38 22.10 8.43
CA LEU A 406 11.26 22.82 9.33
C LEU A 406 10.68 22.90 10.75
N SER A 407 9.37 23.14 10.92
CA SER A 407 8.75 23.17 12.25
C SER A 407 8.76 21.80 12.94
N LEU A 408 8.67 20.72 12.17
CA LEU A 408 8.68 19.34 12.67
C LEU A 408 10.08 18.79 12.92
N LEU A 409 11.03 19.03 12.02
CA LEU A 409 12.41 18.53 12.10
C LEU A 409 13.29 19.41 12.99
N ARG A 410 13.02 20.72 13.05
CA ARG A 410 13.76 21.72 13.84
C ARG A 410 12.83 22.53 14.74
N PRO A 411 12.16 21.90 15.70
CA PRO A 411 11.29 22.63 16.62
C PRO A 411 12.09 23.70 17.38
N THR A 412 11.60 24.93 17.38
CA THR A 412 12.15 26.04 18.15
C THR A 412 11.97 25.75 19.65
N ARG A 413 12.99 25.16 20.29
CA ARG A 413 13.04 25.00 21.74
C ARG A 413 13.88 26.10 22.38
N THR A 414 13.42 26.55 23.54
CA THR A 414 14.15 27.47 24.41
C THR A 414 15.47 26.82 24.86
N GLU A 415 16.53 27.64 24.91
CA GLU A 415 17.97 27.33 24.95
C GLU A 415 18.48 26.42 26.10
N SER A 416 17.60 25.87 26.94
CA SER A 416 17.99 25.20 28.19
C SER A 416 18.34 23.71 28.07
N SER A 417 18.36 23.12 26.86
CA SER A 417 18.62 21.68 26.65
C SER A 417 19.44 21.45 25.38
N LEU A 418 20.71 21.88 25.39
CA LEU A 418 21.61 21.85 24.22
C LEU A 418 22.09 20.46 23.81
N ASP A 419 21.95 19.40 24.64
CA ASP A 419 22.69 18.15 24.42
C ASP A 419 21.87 16.90 24.05
N ASN A 420 20.53 16.95 24.01
CA ASN A 420 19.70 15.76 23.74
C ASN A 420 18.55 16.07 22.78
N HIS A 421 18.85 16.32 21.51
CA HIS A 421 17.81 16.33 20.48
C HIS A 421 17.46 14.89 20.09
N SER A 422 16.18 14.53 20.20
CA SER A 422 15.71 13.25 19.69
C SER A 422 15.79 13.23 18.17
N PRO A 423 16.21 12.11 17.56
CA PRO A 423 16.42 12.02 16.14
C PRO A 423 15.11 12.24 15.37
N ARG A 424 15.19 13.00 14.27
CA ARG A 424 14.05 13.31 13.40
C ARG A 424 14.45 13.14 11.95
N ARG A 425 13.53 12.62 11.13
CA ARG A 425 13.74 12.43 9.68
C ARG A 425 12.41 12.51 8.95
N ALA A 426 12.42 13.00 7.71
CA ALA A 426 11.35 12.76 6.75
C ALA A 426 11.80 11.78 5.66
N LEU A 427 10.91 10.87 5.27
CA LEU A 427 11.03 10.00 4.11
C LEU A 427 10.00 10.45 3.06
N VAL A 428 10.50 11.03 1.98
CA VAL A 428 9.68 11.61 0.91
C VAL A 428 9.79 10.73 -0.33
N ALA A 429 8.70 10.04 -0.68
CA ALA A 429 8.59 9.30 -1.92
C ALA A 429 8.04 10.18 -3.04
N TYR A 430 8.79 10.23 -4.13
CA TYR A 430 8.63 11.21 -5.19
C TYR A 430 8.79 10.58 -6.57
N LYS A 431 7.96 11.01 -7.52
CA LYS A 431 8.02 10.68 -8.94
C LYS A 431 7.94 11.99 -9.72
N ARG A 432 8.93 12.27 -10.57
CA ARG A 432 8.94 13.49 -11.39
C ARG A 432 7.86 13.42 -12.45
N ARG A 433 7.03 14.46 -12.56
CA ARG A 433 5.88 14.49 -13.49
C ARG A 433 5.92 15.71 -14.38
N THR A 434 6.18 16.86 -13.78
CA THR A 434 6.33 18.13 -14.48
C THR A 434 7.68 18.79 -14.19
N GLU A 435 8.03 19.77 -15.01
CA GLU A 435 9.19 20.63 -14.75
C GLU A 435 8.94 21.43 -13.46
N GLY A 436 9.92 21.45 -12.56
CA GLY A 436 9.84 22.16 -11.28
C GLY A 436 9.39 21.32 -10.09
N ASP A 437 8.85 20.11 -10.30
CA ASP A 437 8.47 19.20 -9.20
C ASP A 437 9.65 18.86 -8.28
N ASP A 438 10.86 18.79 -8.84
CA ASP A 438 12.11 18.53 -8.13
C ASP A 438 12.70 19.76 -7.43
N GLY A 439 12.10 20.94 -7.65
CA GLY A 439 12.51 22.23 -7.07
C GLY A 439 12.45 22.26 -5.54
N PHE A 440 11.67 21.38 -4.92
CA PHE A 440 11.60 21.25 -3.46
C PHE A 440 12.95 20.87 -2.83
N PHE A 441 13.70 19.95 -3.43
CA PHE A 441 14.93 19.44 -2.81
C PHE A 441 16.06 20.47 -2.74
N PRO A 442 16.33 21.29 -3.78
CA PRO A 442 17.19 22.47 -3.66
C PRO A 442 16.72 23.43 -2.57
N LEU A 443 15.43 23.77 -2.51
CA LEU A 443 14.88 24.68 -1.49
C LEU A 443 15.10 24.15 -0.07
N ALA A 444 14.92 22.85 0.15
CA ALA A 444 15.19 22.20 1.43
C ALA A 444 16.67 22.30 1.83
N ARG A 445 17.59 22.07 0.89
CA ARG A 445 19.04 22.24 1.12
C ARG A 445 19.42 23.69 1.42
N GLU A 446 18.82 24.65 0.73
CA GLU A 446 19.04 26.09 0.97
C GLU A 446 18.53 26.52 2.35
N ALA A 447 17.46 25.91 2.85
CA ALA A 447 17.00 26.05 4.24
C ALA A 447 17.87 25.28 5.26
N GLY A 448 18.95 24.66 4.78
CA GLY A 448 19.97 23.98 5.57
C GLY A 448 19.62 22.54 5.94
N LEU A 449 18.56 21.93 5.39
CA LEU A 449 18.25 20.51 5.60
C LEU A 449 19.21 19.64 4.79
N GLU A 450 19.55 18.46 5.33
CA GLU A 450 20.27 17.44 4.57
C GLU A 450 19.24 16.66 3.72
N VAL A 451 19.59 16.35 2.46
CA VAL A 451 18.65 15.79 1.50
C VAL A 451 19.35 14.75 0.62
N ASP A 452 19.05 13.48 0.91
CA ASP A 452 19.70 12.32 0.28
C ASP A 452 18.69 11.39 -0.38
N LYS A 453 18.99 10.94 -1.58
CA LYS A 453 18.20 9.90 -2.25
C LYS A 453 18.67 8.54 -1.72
N VAL A 454 17.79 7.83 -1.02
CA VAL A 454 18.13 6.59 -0.30
C VAL A 454 17.64 5.32 -1.00
N TRP A 455 16.71 5.47 -1.96
CA TRP A 455 16.18 4.35 -2.72
C TRP A 455 15.59 4.80 -4.05
N GLU A 456 15.57 3.89 -5.03
CA GLU A 456 15.00 4.12 -6.36
C GLU A 456 14.42 2.84 -6.97
N TRP A 457 13.32 3.01 -7.68
CA TRP A 457 12.79 2.06 -8.64
C TRP A 457 12.12 2.82 -9.79
N GLY A 458 12.66 2.65 -11.01
CA GLY A 458 12.14 3.33 -12.19
C GLY A 458 12.14 4.85 -12.00
N GLU A 459 10.96 5.46 -12.10
CA GLU A 459 10.76 6.90 -11.93
C GLU A 459 10.50 7.33 -10.47
N VAL A 460 10.32 6.36 -9.55
CA VAL A 460 10.03 6.63 -8.14
C VAL A 460 11.32 6.59 -7.33
N GLY A 461 11.63 7.67 -6.63
CA GLY A 461 12.70 7.75 -5.65
C GLY A 461 12.17 7.98 -4.24
N VAL A 462 12.87 7.45 -3.23
CA VAL A 462 12.66 7.81 -1.82
C VAL A 462 13.85 8.65 -1.36
N TRP A 463 13.54 9.78 -0.73
CA TRP A 463 14.50 10.75 -0.25
C TRP A 463 14.40 10.87 1.26
N ALA A 464 15.53 10.84 1.95
CA ALA A 464 15.64 11.19 3.35
C ALA A 464 15.91 12.70 3.48
N VAL A 465 15.20 13.36 4.39
CA VAL A 465 15.40 14.77 4.73
C VAL A 465 15.59 14.88 6.25
N THR A 466 16.68 15.50 6.70
CA THR A 466 17.05 15.60 8.12
C THR A 466 17.41 17.01 8.57
#